data_AF-A0A0C3CDW2-F1
#
_entry.id   AF-A0A0C3CDW2-F1
#
_cell.length_a   1.000
_cell.length_b   1.000
_cell.length_c   1.000
_cell.angle_alpha   90.00
_cell.angle_beta   90.00
_cell.angle_gamma   90.00
#
_symmetry.space_group_name_H-M   'P 1'
#
loop_
_entity.id
_entity.type
_entity.pdbx_description
1 polymer ?
#
loop_
_entity_poly.entity_id
_entity_poly.type
_entity_poly.pdbx_seq_one_letter_code
_entity_poly.pdbx_strand_id
1 'polypeptide(L)'
;DNMSSGDFEKDVPRADDIKIQYHPHSKEPPHIYHFEDYKSNFTSDTPIPIDPQPWKPFRTRLDFEFAEFMLDAHLNESQSASLISLVQNCISDPAAFTFKDGQDLKRCWKHARDTKASGFTTMTVDVPYKDNEITFDLAYRPIWEGFCLPILENSEIMKTFKWHAERHYKFNGQLSKWQRFIDEPWTADAMWDFQVLNNIPFCLILYADKTRLSSFGTAKGYPVMAHCGNLPVDTRNGEGVGGGLVVSFLPIVAEDAGETGKKGFVNFKRVVWHKTFWQILKDLEAIAKTGYYFKDGDILRWLFPLLLILSADYEEQYVQIQVYPCFLYI
;
A
#
# COMPACT_ATOMS: atom_id res chain seq x y z
N ASP A 1 57.34 -5.88 33.40
CA ASP A 1 56.15 -6.57 32.90
C ASP A 1 54.95 -5.66 32.93
N ASN A 2 54.42 -5.45 31.74
CA ASN A 2 53.57 -4.33 31.34
C ASN A 2 52.15 -4.40 31.92
N MET A 3 51.71 -3.26 32.46
CA MET A 3 50.30 -2.91 32.62
C MET A 3 49.69 -2.65 31.24
N SER A 4 48.61 -3.37 30.92
CA SER A 4 47.78 -3.17 29.74
C SER A 4 46.75 -2.08 30.03
N SER A 5 46.95 -0.91 29.45
CA SER A 5 45.93 0.14 29.29
C SER A 5 45.32 -0.01 27.90
N GLY A 6 44.17 -0.68 27.81
CA GLY A 6 43.34 -0.69 26.61
C GLY A 6 42.53 0.60 26.54
N ASP A 7 42.93 1.48 25.62
CA ASP A 7 42.24 2.73 25.30
C ASP A 7 40.83 2.46 24.77
N PHE A 8 39.84 3.18 25.32
CA PHE A 8 38.54 3.39 24.68
C PHE A 8 38.75 4.33 23.49
N GLU A 9 39.18 3.77 22.35
CA GLU A 9 39.18 4.48 21.08
C GLU A 9 37.71 4.79 20.72
N LYS A 10 37.35 6.08 20.73
CA LYS A 10 36.05 6.55 20.23
C LYS A 10 35.99 6.20 18.75
N ASP A 11 35.13 5.25 18.40
CA ASP A 11 34.97 4.76 17.03
C ASP A 11 34.76 5.95 16.07
N VAL A 12 35.76 6.21 15.24
CA VAL A 12 35.74 7.29 14.26
C VAL A 12 34.86 6.82 13.09
N PRO A 13 33.77 7.54 12.75
CA PRO A 13 32.87 7.14 11.67
C PRO A 13 33.61 6.97 10.34
N ARG A 14 33.33 5.88 9.63
CA ARG A 14 33.91 5.54 8.32
C ARG A 14 33.01 6.06 7.21
N ALA A 15 33.58 6.17 6.01
CA ALA A 15 32.80 6.52 4.83
C ALA A 15 31.70 5.47 4.61
N ASP A 16 30.49 5.94 4.32
CA ASP A 16 29.28 5.14 4.09
C ASP A 16 28.61 4.50 5.32
N ASP A 17 29.10 4.77 6.54
CA ASP A 17 28.43 4.35 7.77
C ASP A 17 27.02 4.95 7.89
N ILE A 18 26.04 4.10 8.21
CA ILE A 18 24.66 4.49 8.50
C ILE A 18 24.50 4.66 10.00
N LYS A 19 24.11 5.84 10.48
CA LYS A 19 23.74 6.09 11.88
C LYS A 19 22.24 6.27 12.02
N ILE A 20 21.65 5.49 12.93
CA ILE A 20 20.26 5.65 13.35
C ILE A 20 20.24 6.49 14.63
N GLN A 21 19.61 7.67 14.60
CA GLN A 21 19.30 8.46 15.80
C GLN A 21 17.81 8.31 16.13
N TYR A 22 17.54 7.69 17.27
CA TYR A 22 16.18 7.52 17.78
C TYR A 22 15.66 8.81 18.44
N HIS A 23 14.34 8.99 18.42
CA HIS A 23 13.69 10.12 19.10
C HIS A 23 13.92 10.07 20.62
N PRO A 24 14.08 11.21 21.33
CA PRO A 24 14.31 11.23 22.79
C PRO A 24 13.27 10.45 23.63
N HIS A 25 12.04 10.32 23.13
CA HIS A 25 11.00 9.52 23.79
C HIS A 25 11.23 8.01 23.74
N SER A 26 12.03 7.48 22.80
CA SER A 26 12.34 6.04 22.76
C SER A 26 13.33 5.61 23.84
N LYS A 27 14.10 6.56 24.40
CA LYS A 27 15.17 6.31 25.38
C LYS A 27 16.29 5.38 24.89
N GLU A 28 16.43 5.19 23.58
CA GLU A 28 17.46 4.33 23.00
C GLU A 28 18.69 5.14 22.53
N PRO A 29 19.92 4.63 22.74
CA PRO A 29 21.13 5.25 22.20
C PRO A 29 21.30 4.95 20.70
N PRO A 30 21.97 5.82 19.93
CA PRO A 30 22.15 5.64 18.48
C PRO A 30 23.04 4.42 18.12
N HIS A 31 22.79 3.82 16.94
CA HIS A 31 23.51 2.63 16.43
C HIS A 31 24.03 2.81 14.98
N ILE A 32 25.07 2.06 14.57
CA ILE A 32 25.75 2.19 13.24
C ILE A 32 25.83 0.84 12.49
N TYR A 33 25.59 0.84 11.16
CA TYR A 33 25.68 -0.35 10.25
C TYR A 33 26.60 -0.13 9.03
N HIS A 34 27.20 -1.22 8.48
CA HIS A 34 28.11 -1.21 7.32
C HIS A 34 27.50 -1.83 6.04
N PHE A 35 27.96 -1.38 4.87
CA PHE A 35 27.35 -1.60 3.53
C PHE A 35 27.86 -2.86 2.76
N GLU A 36 28.79 -3.64 3.29
CA GLU A 36 29.60 -4.59 2.51
C GLU A 36 28.90 -5.92 2.12
N ASP A 37 27.61 -6.13 2.43
CA ASP A 37 26.98 -7.47 2.46
C ASP A 37 26.03 -7.81 1.29
N TYR A 38 26.31 -7.47 0.02
CA TYR A 38 25.41 -7.90 -1.10
C TYR A 38 26.05 -8.08 -2.50
N LYS A 39 25.83 -9.26 -3.16
CA LYS A 39 25.98 -9.48 -4.64
C LYS A 39 25.17 -10.69 -5.19
N SER A 40 24.63 -10.58 -6.41
CA SER A 40 24.35 -11.71 -7.33
C SER A 40 24.40 -11.28 -8.82
N ASN A 41 24.78 -12.19 -9.73
CA ASN A 41 24.85 -12.00 -11.20
C ASN A 41 24.38 -13.28 -11.92
N PHE A 42 23.61 -13.17 -13.01
CA PHE A 42 23.49 -14.19 -14.07
C PHE A 42 23.06 -13.59 -15.42
N THR A 43 23.51 -14.19 -16.52
CA THR A 43 23.07 -13.96 -17.91
C THR A 43 23.07 -15.28 -18.70
N SER A 44 22.15 -15.45 -19.64
CA SER A 44 22.07 -16.58 -20.59
C SER A 44 21.57 -16.11 -21.95
N ASP A 45 21.99 -16.77 -23.04
CA ASP A 45 21.21 -16.82 -24.30
C ASP A 45 21.69 -17.95 -25.23
N THR A 46 20.76 -18.72 -25.80
CA THR A 46 20.81 -19.19 -27.20
C THR A 46 19.51 -19.88 -27.65
N PRO A 47 19.13 -19.82 -28.95
CA PRO A 47 17.80 -20.22 -29.44
C PRO A 47 17.73 -21.65 -30.00
N ILE A 48 16.54 -22.27 -29.95
CA ILE A 48 16.27 -23.69 -30.28
C ILE A 48 15.44 -23.83 -31.57
N PRO A 49 15.64 -24.86 -32.42
CA PRO A 49 14.87 -25.12 -33.64
C PRO A 49 13.50 -25.77 -33.40
N ILE A 50 12.60 -25.68 -34.39
CA ILE A 50 11.17 -26.08 -34.31
C ILE A 50 10.98 -27.61 -34.36
N ASP A 51 10.28 -28.14 -33.35
CA ASP A 51 10.01 -29.58 -33.13
C ASP A 51 8.68 -30.05 -33.79
N PRO A 52 8.69 -31.15 -34.56
CA PRO A 52 7.50 -31.77 -35.15
C PRO A 52 6.52 -32.43 -34.14
N GLN A 53 6.84 -32.48 -32.84
CA GLN A 53 5.92 -32.85 -31.76
C GLN A 53 5.84 -31.67 -30.77
N PRO A 54 5.05 -30.62 -31.07
CA PRO A 54 5.10 -29.37 -30.30
C PRO A 54 4.69 -29.52 -28.83
N TRP A 55 3.98 -30.62 -28.50
CA TRP A 55 3.63 -30.95 -27.13
C TRP A 55 4.67 -31.81 -26.40
N LYS A 56 5.75 -32.27 -27.05
CA LYS A 56 6.91 -32.78 -26.33
C LYS A 56 7.73 -31.58 -25.82
N PRO A 57 8.23 -31.62 -24.57
CA PRO A 57 8.53 -32.80 -23.76
C PRO A 57 7.40 -33.31 -22.83
N PHE A 58 6.18 -32.78 -22.90
CA PHE A 58 5.10 -33.21 -22.02
C PHE A 58 4.75 -34.69 -22.23
N ARG A 59 4.50 -35.40 -21.12
CA ARG A 59 4.27 -36.86 -21.12
C ARG A 59 2.96 -37.21 -21.84
N THR A 60 1.97 -36.35 -21.73
CA THR A 60 0.68 -36.51 -22.39
C THR A 60 0.24 -35.20 -23.06
N ARG A 61 -0.68 -35.30 -24.03
CA ARG A 61 -1.32 -34.14 -24.63
C ARG A 61 -2.15 -33.35 -23.62
N LEU A 62 -2.75 -34.02 -22.63
CA LEU A 62 -3.50 -33.35 -21.56
C LEU A 62 -2.57 -32.49 -20.70
N ASP A 63 -1.37 -32.98 -20.36
CA ASP A 63 -0.36 -32.18 -19.64
C ASP A 63 0.05 -30.94 -20.44
N PHE A 64 0.12 -31.06 -21.78
CA PHE A 64 0.38 -29.93 -22.67
C PHE A 64 -0.78 -28.93 -22.70
N GLU A 65 -2.02 -29.37 -22.92
CA GLU A 65 -3.20 -28.49 -22.93
C GLU A 65 -3.40 -27.80 -21.57
N PHE A 66 -3.08 -28.51 -20.48
CA PHE A 66 -3.11 -27.95 -19.14
C PHE A 66 -2.01 -26.90 -18.92
N ALA A 67 -0.79 -27.17 -19.38
CA ALA A 67 0.30 -26.19 -19.33
C ALA A 67 0.07 -24.97 -20.24
N GLU A 68 -0.52 -25.19 -21.43
CA GLU A 68 -0.95 -24.13 -22.35
C GLU A 68 -1.98 -23.23 -21.69
N PHE A 69 -3.01 -23.78 -21.04
CA PHE A 69 -3.97 -23.00 -20.26
C PHE A 69 -3.31 -22.16 -19.15
N MET A 70 -2.34 -22.72 -18.42
CA MET A 70 -1.62 -21.96 -17.38
C MET A 70 -0.82 -20.80 -17.96
N LEU A 71 -0.16 -21.02 -19.11
CA LEU A 71 0.58 -19.99 -19.83
C LEU A 71 -0.35 -18.91 -20.38
N ASP A 72 -1.46 -19.28 -21.02
CA ASP A 72 -2.47 -18.35 -21.53
C ASP A 72 -3.11 -17.53 -20.40
N ALA A 73 -3.32 -18.14 -19.23
CA ALA A 73 -3.79 -17.46 -18.03
C ALA A 73 -2.68 -16.66 -17.30
N HIS A 74 -1.43 -16.69 -17.79
CA HIS A 74 -0.27 -16.00 -17.23
C HIS A 74 -0.02 -16.33 -15.75
N LEU A 75 -0.22 -17.60 -15.36
CA LEU A 75 -0.01 -18.03 -13.97
C LEU A 75 1.48 -18.02 -13.62
N ASN A 76 1.83 -17.48 -12.45
CA ASN A 76 3.19 -17.55 -11.92
C ASN A 76 3.52 -18.95 -11.35
N GLU A 77 4.77 -19.17 -10.92
CA GLU A 77 5.22 -20.47 -10.39
C GLU A 77 4.38 -20.96 -9.20
N SER A 78 4.09 -20.06 -8.24
CA SER A 78 3.29 -20.38 -7.05
C SER A 78 1.84 -20.74 -7.41
N GLN A 79 1.23 -19.98 -8.33
CA GLN A 79 -0.12 -20.22 -8.82
C GLN A 79 -0.21 -21.54 -9.60
N SER A 80 0.79 -21.83 -10.43
CA SER A 80 0.87 -23.07 -11.21
C SER A 80 0.99 -24.29 -10.29
N ALA A 81 1.88 -24.25 -9.30
CA ALA A 81 2.03 -25.30 -8.30
C ALA A 81 0.73 -25.52 -7.50
N SER A 82 0.05 -24.43 -7.13
CA SER A 82 -1.23 -24.46 -6.42
C SER A 82 -2.34 -25.11 -7.27
N LEU A 83 -2.44 -24.77 -8.56
CA LEU A 83 -3.43 -25.35 -9.46
C LEU A 83 -3.19 -26.84 -9.71
N ILE A 84 -1.93 -27.26 -9.88
CA ILE A 84 -1.56 -28.69 -9.96
C ILE A 84 -2.01 -29.43 -8.69
N SER A 85 -1.73 -28.87 -7.51
CA SER A 85 -2.15 -29.46 -6.24
C SER A 85 -3.67 -29.59 -6.12
N LEU A 86 -4.43 -28.56 -6.52
CA LEU A 86 -5.90 -28.62 -6.54
C LEU A 86 -6.41 -29.74 -7.45
N VAL A 87 -5.86 -29.88 -8.66
CA VAL A 87 -6.25 -30.96 -9.57
C VAL A 87 -5.92 -32.33 -8.97
N GLN A 88 -4.75 -32.50 -8.36
CA GLN A 88 -4.37 -33.75 -7.68
C GLN A 88 -5.31 -34.08 -6.50
N ASN A 89 -5.74 -33.06 -5.75
CA ASN A 89 -6.72 -33.22 -4.67
C ASN A 89 -8.08 -33.64 -5.22
N CYS A 90 -8.55 -33.03 -6.33
CA CYS A 90 -9.78 -33.43 -7.00
C CYS A 90 -9.73 -34.87 -7.54
N ILE A 91 -8.57 -35.33 -8.00
CA ILE A 91 -8.39 -36.73 -8.44
C ILE A 91 -8.44 -37.67 -7.24
N SER A 92 -7.85 -37.26 -6.11
CA SER A 92 -7.75 -38.08 -4.90
C SER A 92 -9.08 -38.18 -4.14
N ASP A 93 -9.88 -37.12 -4.11
CA ASP A 93 -11.25 -37.09 -3.57
C ASP A 93 -12.20 -36.31 -4.50
N PRO A 94 -12.77 -36.98 -5.52
CA PRO A 94 -13.66 -36.33 -6.48
C PRO A 94 -14.95 -35.78 -5.85
N ALA A 95 -15.39 -36.30 -4.71
CA ALA A 95 -16.62 -35.86 -4.06
C ALA A 95 -16.45 -34.53 -3.30
N ALA A 96 -15.22 -34.17 -2.92
CA ALA A 96 -14.93 -32.91 -2.24
C ALA A 96 -15.03 -31.68 -3.17
N PHE A 97 -14.83 -31.86 -4.48
CA PHE A 97 -14.98 -30.77 -5.45
C PHE A 97 -16.45 -30.63 -5.89
N THR A 98 -17.13 -29.61 -5.39
CA THR A 98 -18.59 -29.46 -5.53
C THR A 98 -19.03 -28.46 -6.60
N PHE A 99 -18.12 -27.62 -7.12
CA PHE A 99 -18.45 -26.65 -8.15
C PHE A 99 -18.80 -27.34 -9.47
N LYS A 100 -19.99 -27.05 -9.98
CA LYS A 100 -20.50 -27.68 -11.21
C LYS A 100 -20.13 -26.92 -12.48
N ASP A 101 -20.13 -25.59 -12.38
CA ASP A 101 -19.91 -24.69 -13.51
C ASP A 101 -19.53 -23.28 -13.03
N GLY A 102 -19.25 -22.39 -13.98
CA GLY A 102 -18.93 -21.00 -13.70
C GLY A 102 -20.08 -20.17 -13.11
N GLN A 103 -21.35 -20.57 -13.28
CA GLN A 103 -22.47 -19.88 -12.64
C GLN A 103 -22.53 -20.22 -11.15
N ASP A 104 -22.27 -21.48 -10.80
CA ASP A 104 -22.18 -21.93 -9.42
C ASP A 104 -21.07 -21.21 -8.66
N LEU A 105 -19.88 -21.10 -9.29
CA LEU A 105 -18.78 -20.29 -8.79
C LEU A 105 -19.19 -18.83 -8.57
N LYS A 106 -19.83 -18.19 -9.56
CA LYS A 106 -20.29 -16.80 -9.45
C LYS A 106 -21.33 -16.61 -8.33
N ARG A 107 -22.25 -17.56 -8.13
CA ARG A 107 -23.22 -17.52 -7.03
C ARG A 107 -22.54 -17.62 -5.68
N CYS A 108 -21.59 -18.55 -5.52
CA CYS A 108 -20.80 -18.67 -4.31
C CYS A 108 -19.96 -17.41 -4.05
N TRP A 109 -19.33 -16.82 -5.07
CA TRP A 109 -18.63 -15.54 -4.93
C TRP A 109 -19.55 -14.39 -4.53
N LYS A 110 -20.76 -14.32 -5.11
CA LYS A 110 -21.75 -13.33 -4.69
C LYS A 110 -22.13 -13.54 -3.23
N HIS A 111 -22.43 -14.77 -2.81
CA HIS A 111 -22.77 -15.06 -1.42
C HIS A 111 -21.61 -14.77 -0.46
N ALA A 112 -20.37 -15.12 -0.83
CA ALA A 112 -19.17 -14.77 -0.08
C ALA A 112 -18.99 -13.26 0.01
N ARG A 113 -19.23 -12.52 -1.08
CA ARG A 113 -19.21 -11.05 -1.07
C ARG A 113 -20.27 -10.50 -0.11
N ASP A 114 -21.50 -10.99 -0.21
CA ASP A 114 -22.62 -10.51 0.61
C ASP A 114 -22.43 -10.85 2.10
N THR A 115 -21.69 -11.92 2.41
CA THR A 115 -21.47 -12.39 3.80
C THR A 115 -20.10 -12.03 4.39
N LYS A 116 -19.10 -11.71 3.55
CA LYS A 116 -17.70 -11.48 3.95
C LYS A 116 -17.09 -10.19 3.41
N ALA A 117 -17.67 -9.57 2.37
CA ALA A 117 -17.16 -8.33 1.78
C ALA A 117 -17.99 -7.10 2.20
N SER A 118 -18.43 -7.05 3.46
CA SER A 118 -19.17 -5.94 4.06
C SER A 118 -18.36 -4.63 4.23
N GLY A 119 -17.28 -4.45 3.47
CA GLY A 119 -16.33 -3.34 3.66
C GLY A 119 -16.70 -2.07 2.87
N PHE A 120 -17.28 -2.20 1.68
CA PHE A 120 -17.59 -1.06 0.82
C PHE A 120 -19.04 -0.62 0.95
N THR A 121 -19.23 0.68 1.15
CA THR A 121 -20.50 1.39 1.10
C THR A 121 -20.51 2.30 -0.13
N THR A 122 -21.67 2.46 -0.74
CA THR A 122 -21.86 3.40 -1.86
C THR A 122 -22.52 4.68 -1.34
N MET A 123 -21.98 5.84 -1.73
CA MET A 123 -22.64 7.14 -1.55
C MET A 123 -22.71 7.89 -2.87
N THR A 124 -23.61 8.85 -2.98
CA THR A 124 -23.71 9.75 -4.14
C THR A 124 -23.06 11.09 -3.82
N VAL A 125 -22.38 11.68 -4.81
CA VAL A 125 -21.77 13.00 -4.73
C VAL A 125 -22.26 13.87 -5.89
N ASP A 126 -22.95 14.96 -5.57
CA ASP A 126 -23.48 15.90 -6.55
C ASP A 126 -22.49 17.05 -6.83
N VAL A 127 -22.23 17.28 -8.11
CA VAL A 127 -21.27 18.28 -8.56
C VAL A 127 -21.89 19.16 -9.64
N PRO A 128 -21.99 20.48 -9.41
CA PRO A 128 -22.56 21.38 -10.40
C PRO A 128 -21.63 21.52 -11.61
N TYR A 129 -22.20 21.48 -12.80
CA TYR A 129 -21.52 21.80 -14.06
C TYR A 129 -22.45 22.53 -15.02
N LYS A 130 -22.08 23.77 -15.37
CA LYS A 130 -22.95 24.69 -16.13
C LYS A 130 -24.28 24.83 -15.36
N ASP A 131 -25.42 24.60 -16.03
CA ASP A 131 -26.75 24.75 -15.46
C ASP A 131 -27.34 23.42 -14.91
N ASN A 132 -26.52 22.36 -14.77
CA ASN A 132 -26.95 21.04 -14.30
C ASN A 132 -26.16 20.59 -13.06
N GLU A 133 -26.78 19.77 -12.22
CA GLU A 133 -26.07 18.94 -11.24
C GLU A 133 -25.80 17.56 -11.83
N ILE A 134 -24.55 17.10 -11.73
CA ILE A 134 -24.13 15.79 -12.17
C ILE A 134 -23.81 14.95 -10.93
N THR A 135 -24.52 13.84 -10.78
CA THR A 135 -24.37 12.89 -9.66
C THR A 135 -23.35 11.81 -10.01
N PHE A 136 -22.46 11.51 -9.06
CA PHE A 136 -21.49 10.42 -9.18
C PHE A 136 -21.66 9.42 -8.03
N ASP A 137 -21.60 8.14 -8.35
CA ASP A 137 -21.53 7.08 -7.36
C ASP A 137 -20.08 6.91 -6.87
N LEU A 138 -19.89 6.92 -5.55
CA LEU A 138 -18.63 6.70 -4.87
C LEU A 138 -18.74 5.44 -4.01
N ALA A 139 -18.05 4.38 -4.41
CA ALA A 139 -17.86 3.20 -3.59
C ALA A 139 -16.62 3.38 -2.73
N TYR A 140 -16.78 3.37 -1.42
CA TYR A 140 -15.70 3.57 -0.45
C TYR A 140 -15.88 2.70 0.79
N ARG A 141 -14.80 2.47 1.52
CA ARG A 141 -14.82 2.00 2.90
C ARG A 141 -14.28 3.11 3.80
N PRO A 142 -14.79 3.29 5.02
CA PRO A 142 -14.15 4.16 6.00
C PRO A 142 -12.69 3.73 6.20
N ILE A 143 -11.75 4.65 6.05
CA ILE A 143 -10.32 4.38 6.20
C ILE A 143 -10.04 3.96 7.64
N TRP A 144 -10.61 4.64 8.64
CA TRP A 144 -10.29 4.32 10.02
C TRP A 144 -10.82 2.94 10.43
N GLU A 145 -12.12 2.72 10.32
CA GLU A 145 -12.74 1.45 10.72
C GLU A 145 -12.34 0.31 9.79
N GLY A 146 -12.26 0.58 8.49
CA GLY A 146 -12.04 -0.43 7.47
C GLY A 146 -10.58 -0.77 7.22
N PHE A 147 -9.63 0.09 7.58
CA PHE A 147 -8.19 -0.11 7.31
C PHE A 147 -7.31 0.09 8.55
N CYS A 148 -7.45 1.19 9.30
CA CYS A 148 -6.60 1.46 10.46
C CYS A 148 -6.84 0.49 11.63
N LEU A 149 -8.10 0.26 12.01
CA LEU A 149 -8.44 -0.63 13.13
C LEU A 149 -7.98 -2.08 12.90
N PRO A 150 -8.21 -2.71 11.72
CA PRO A 150 -7.70 -4.06 11.46
C PRO A 150 -6.18 -4.21 11.63
N ILE A 151 -5.40 -3.16 11.32
CA ILE A 151 -3.95 -3.14 11.55
C ILE A 151 -3.66 -3.09 13.05
N LEU A 152 -4.32 -2.18 13.78
CA LEU A 152 -4.15 -2.02 15.23
C LEU A 152 -4.58 -3.26 16.03
N GLU A 153 -5.58 -3.99 15.56
CA GLU A 153 -6.10 -5.21 16.19
C GLU A 153 -5.21 -6.44 15.95
N ASN A 154 -4.30 -6.38 14.98
CA ASN A 154 -3.41 -7.48 14.66
C ASN A 154 -2.11 -7.42 15.49
N SER A 155 -2.05 -8.21 16.56
CA SER A 155 -0.92 -8.23 17.48
C SER A 155 0.43 -8.57 16.84
N GLU A 156 0.45 -9.38 15.76
CA GLU A 156 1.69 -9.73 15.07
C GLU A 156 2.22 -8.56 14.24
N ILE A 157 1.35 -7.82 13.57
CA ILE A 157 1.71 -6.62 12.83
C ILE A 157 2.15 -5.51 13.79
N MET A 158 1.50 -5.38 14.93
CA MET A 158 1.84 -4.34 15.90
C MET A 158 3.25 -4.50 16.49
N LYS A 159 3.86 -5.69 16.41
CA LYS A 159 5.28 -5.90 16.78
C LYS A 159 6.25 -5.17 15.84
N THR A 160 5.88 -4.95 14.58
CA THR A 160 6.72 -4.25 13.60
C THR A 160 6.33 -2.77 13.44
N PHE A 161 5.26 -2.33 14.09
CA PHE A 161 4.76 -0.96 14.01
C PHE A 161 5.73 0.04 14.65
N LYS A 162 6.13 1.04 13.86
CA LYS A 162 7.01 2.13 14.28
C LYS A 162 6.20 3.25 14.94
N TRP A 163 6.23 3.26 16.27
CA TRP A 163 5.51 4.22 17.11
C TRP A 163 6.09 5.63 17.10
N HIS A 164 7.39 5.76 16.85
CA HIS A 164 8.11 7.03 16.98
C HIS A 164 8.92 7.33 15.72
N ALA A 165 9.01 8.61 15.42
CA ALA A 165 9.83 9.11 14.34
C ALA A 165 11.32 8.89 14.64
N GLU A 166 12.13 8.83 13.60
CA GLU A 166 13.58 8.67 13.71
C GLU A 166 14.27 9.68 12.79
N ARG A 167 15.56 9.96 13.01
CA ARG A 167 16.38 10.69 12.04
C ARG A 167 17.62 9.89 11.73
N HIS A 168 17.78 9.52 10.47
CA HIS A 168 18.91 8.75 9.99
C HIS A 168 19.94 9.64 9.30
N TYR A 169 21.21 9.33 9.48
CA TYR A 169 22.29 10.10 8.89
C TYR A 169 23.32 9.16 8.30
N LYS A 170 23.86 9.52 7.14
CA LYS A 170 24.99 8.83 6.51
C LYS A 170 26.23 9.69 6.65
N PHE A 171 27.36 9.12 7.09
CA PHE A 171 28.59 9.89 7.20
C PHE A 171 29.29 10.00 5.84
N ASN A 172 29.53 11.24 5.42
CA ASN A 172 30.30 11.54 4.24
C ASN A 172 31.76 11.75 4.64
N GLY A 173 32.61 10.75 4.35
CA GLY A 173 34.03 10.79 4.69
C GLY A 173 34.81 11.91 3.99
N GLN A 174 34.42 12.31 2.77
CA GLN A 174 35.07 13.41 2.05
C GLN A 174 34.81 14.77 2.71
N LEU A 175 33.58 14.97 3.20
CA LEU A 175 33.17 16.22 3.86
C LEU A 175 33.36 16.19 5.38
N SER A 176 33.72 15.02 5.94
CA SER A 176 33.75 14.75 7.38
C SER A 176 32.46 15.20 8.09
N LYS A 177 31.29 14.95 7.47
CA LYS A 177 29.98 15.43 7.94
C LYS A 177 28.91 14.37 7.80
N TRP A 178 27.97 14.38 8.75
CA TRP A 178 26.73 13.61 8.69
C TRP A 178 25.73 14.28 7.73
N GLN A 179 25.18 13.50 6.81
CA GLN A 179 24.15 13.92 5.86
C GLN A 179 22.84 13.20 6.17
N ARG A 180 21.75 13.96 6.33
CA ARG A 180 20.40 13.43 6.58
C ARG A 180 19.89 12.69 5.33
N PHE A 181 19.26 11.53 5.48
CA PHE A 181 18.56 10.82 4.39
C PHE A 181 17.23 10.21 4.84
N ILE A 182 16.19 10.27 4.00
CA ILE A 182 14.88 9.69 4.30
C ILE A 182 14.77 8.40 3.49
N ASP A 183 14.56 7.27 4.16
CA ASP A 183 14.39 5.95 3.55
C ASP A 183 13.01 5.36 3.84
N GLU A 184 12.49 5.57 5.04
CA GLU A 184 11.17 5.12 5.46
C GLU A 184 10.31 6.28 5.98
N PRO A 185 8.96 6.16 5.95
CA PRO A 185 8.07 7.26 6.30
C PRO A 185 8.25 7.77 7.73
N TRP A 186 8.57 6.90 8.69
CA TRP A 186 8.84 7.33 10.07
C TRP A 186 10.15 8.07 10.26
N THR A 187 11.03 8.07 9.25
CA THR A 187 12.22 8.91 9.31
C THR A 187 11.93 10.33 8.84
N ALA A 188 10.85 10.57 8.09
CA ALA A 188 10.57 11.87 7.50
C ALA A 188 10.34 12.96 8.57
N ASP A 189 10.79 14.19 8.26
CA ASP A 189 10.63 15.33 9.17
C ASP A 189 9.16 15.61 9.50
N ALA A 190 8.22 15.31 8.59
CA ALA A 190 6.79 15.48 8.84
C ALA A 190 6.27 14.62 10.01
N MET A 191 6.75 13.37 10.16
CA MET A 191 6.36 12.55 11.33
C MET A 191 7.06 13.05 12.61
N TRP A 192 8.32 13.49 12.48
CA TRP A 192 9.09 14.07 13.58
C TRP A 192 8.42 15.33 14.14
N ASP A 193 8.09 16.28 13.28
CA ASP A 193 7.49 17.57 13.65
C ASP A 193 6.05 17.40 14.16
N PHE A 194 5.37 16.32 13.78
CA PHE A 194 4.06 15.99 14.33
C PHE A 194 4.13 15.55 15.80
N GLN A 195 5.18 14.83 16.21
CA GLN A 195 5.33 14.29 17.57
C GLN A 195 5.84 15.32 18.59
N VAL A 196 5.06 16.37 18.83
CA VAL A 196 5.41 17.46 19.77
C VAL A 196 5.11 17.10 21.23
N LEU A 197 4.14 16.21 21.49
CA LEU A 197 3.71 15.78 22.84
C LEU A 197 3.63 14.24 22.91
N ASN A 198 2.62 13.69 23.61
CA ASN A 198 2.33 12.26 23.69
C ASN A 198 1.47 11.76 22.52
N ASN A 199 1.33 12.55 21.46
CA ASN A 199 0.58 12.17 20.28
C ASN A 199 1.41 11.22 19.41
N ILE A 200 0.80 10.09 19.04
CA ILE A 200 1.43 9.08 18.20
C ILE A 200 0.75 9.13 16.83
N PRO A 201 1.48 9.40 15.73
CA PRO A 201 0.88 9.44 14.40
C PRO A 201 0.64 8.01 13.91
N PHE A 202 -0.58 7.77 13.43
CA PHE A 202 -0.88 6.69 12.51
C PHE A 202 -0.74 7.23 11.10
N CYS A 203 0.44 7.04 10.52
CA CYS A 203 0.82 7.54 9.21
C CYS A 203 0.08 6.79 8.11
N LEU A 204 -0.68 7.53 7.32
CA LEU A 204 -1.39 7.06 6.14
C LEU A 204 -0.65 7.48 4.89
N ILE A 205 -0.48 6.53 3.98
CA ILE A 205 -0.03 6.75 2.62
C ILE A 205 -1.21 6.40 1.72
N LEU A 206 -1.77 7.41 1.04
CA LEU A 206 -2.84 7.21 0.08
C LEU A 206 -2.27 7.37 -1.32
N TYR A 207 -2.53 6.38 -2.18
CA TYR A 207 -2.22 6.49 -3.60
C TYR A 207 -3.46 6.24 -4.43
N ALA A 208 -3.64 7.02 -5.48
CA ALA A 208 -4.67 6.84 -6.48
C ALA A 208 -4.02 6.66 -7.85
N ASP A 209 -4.12 5.46 -8.42
CA ASP A 209 -3.53 5.16 -9.72
C ASP A 209 -4.58 5.15 -10.83
N LYS A 210 -4.19 5.65 -12.01
CA LYS A 210 -5.01 5.66 -13.22
C LYS A 210 -5.01 4.28 -13.87
N THR A 211 -5.49 3.28 -13.15
CA THR A 211 -5.70 1.96 -13.75
C THR A 211 -6.99 1.96 -14.54
N ARG A 212 -6.94 1.52 -15.80
CA ARG A 212 -8.15 1.04 -16.47
C ARG A 212 -8.49 -0.28 -15.79
N LEU A 213 -9.47 -0.29 -14.88
CA LEU A 213 -10.05 -1.53 -14.36
C LEU A 213 -10.62 -2.32 -15.55
N SER A 214 -9.79 -3.18 -16.11
CA SER A 214 -10.19 -4.17 -17.10
C SER A 214 -10.99 -5.24 -16.35
N SER A 215 -12.29 -5.31 -16.63
CA SER A 215 -13.25 -6.38 -16.29
C SER A 215 -14.08 -6.34 -14.99
N PHE A 216 -14.19 -5.21 -14.27
CA PHE A 216 -15.23 -5.03 -13.21
C PHE A 216 -16.61 -4.57 -13.76
N GLY A 217 -17.06 -5.11 -14.88
CA GLY A 217 -18.32 -4.69 -15.52
C GLY A 217 -18.27 -3.27 -16.10
N THR A 218 -19.44 -2.62 -16.25
CA THR A 218 -19.58 -1.28 -16.87
C THR A 218 -19.06 -0.13 -16.01
N ALA A 219 -18.77 -0.35 -14.72
CA ALA A 219 -18.27 0.68 -13.81
C ALA A 219 -16.75 0.85 -13.96
N LYS A 220 -16.31 2.10 -14.14
CA LYS A 220 -14.88 2.47 -14.17
C LYS A 220 -14.61 3.45 -13.04
N GLY A 221 -13.51 3.24 -12.32
CA GLY A 221 -13.09 4.12 -11.21
C GLY A 221 -11.58 4.03 -10.99
N TYR A 222 -10.99 5.07 -10.42
CA TYR A 222 -9.59 5.05 -10.00
C TYR A 222 -9.49 4.47 -8.59
N PRO A 223 -8.84 3.32 -8.40
CA PRO A 223 -8.68 2.75 -7.07
C PRO A 223 -7.83 3.71 -6.22
N VAL A 224 -8.35 4.03 -5.03
CA VAL A 224 -7.62 4.66 -3.95
C VAL A 224 -7.18 3.57 -3.01
N MET A 225 -5.90 3.54 -2.75
CA MET A 225 -5.25 2.50 -1.97
C MET A 225 -4.59 3.13 -0.75
N ALA A 226 -4.76 2.49 0.39
CA ALA A 226 -4.18 2.92 1.65
C ALA A 226 -3.06 1.99 2.10
N HIS A 227 -1.98 2.57 2.58
CA HIS A 227 -0.90 1.89 3.28
C HIS A 227 -0.64 2.57 4.63
N CYS A 228 -0.15 1.77 5.58
CA CYS A 228 0.31 2.26 6.87
C CYS A 228 1.80 2.60 6.79
N GLY A 229 2.13 3.88 6.91
CA GLY A 229 3.51 4.39 6.89
C GLY A 229 4.32 4.07 8.15
N ASN A 230 3.67 3.56 9.21
CA ASN A 230 4.37 3.06 10.40
C ASN A 230 4.87 1.62 10.22
N LEU A 231 4.49 0.92 9.15
CA LEU A 231 4.95 -0.44 8.88
C LEU A 231 6.15 -0.43 7.93
N PRO A 232 7.13 -1.33 8.13
CA PRO A 232 8.25 -1.50 7.21
C PRO A 232 7.78 -1.78 5.79
N VAL A 233 8.57 -1.35 4.80
CA VAL A 233 8.27 -1.51 3.37
C VAL A 233 7.87 -2.94 2.98
N ASP A 234 8.55 -3.96 3.53
CA ASP A 234 8.25 -5.37 3.21
C ASP A 234 6.88 -5.82 3.73
N THR A 235 6.47 -5.33 4.91
CA THR A 235 5.13 -5.60 5.45
C THR A 235 4.07 -4.82 4.67
N ARG A 236 4.36 -3.56 4.38
CA ARG A 236 3.49 -2.63 3.65
C ARG A 236 3.19 -3.10 2.22
N ASN A 237 4.14 -3.79 1.59
CA ASN A 237 4.03 -4.33 0.24
C ASN A 237 3.67 -5.82 0.21
N GLY A 238 3.45 -6.46 1.37
CA GLY A 238 3.06 -7.87 1.47
C GLY A 238 1.57 -8.11 1.23
N GLU A 239 1.17 -9.39 1.23
CA GLU A 239 -0.21 -9.85 0.91
C GLU A 239 -1.13 -9.98 2.14
N GLY A 240 -0.72 -9.45 3.30
CA GLY A 240 -1.44 -9.60 4.58
C GLY A 240 -2.18 -8.33 5.04
N VAL A 241 -2.69 -8.35 6.28
CA VAL A 241 -3.39 -7.20 6.91
C VAL A 241 -2.52 -5.93 6.96
N GLY A 242 -1.20 -6.07 6.97
CA GLY A 242 -0.26 -4.95 6.93
C GLY A 242 0.03 -4.42 5.52
N GLY A 243 -0.44 -5.13 4.50
CA GLY A 243 -0.32 -4.76 3.09
C GLY A 243 -1.24 -3.60 2.69
N GLY A 244 -1.05 -3.13 1.46
CA GLY A 244 -1.91 -2.11 0.87
C GLY A 244 -3.34 -2.60 0.66
N LEU A 245 -4.32 -1.73 0.93
CA LEU A 245 -5.74 -2.07 0.79
C LEU A 245 -6.48 -1.04 -0.05
N VAL A 246 -7.33 -1.49 -0.98
CA VAL A 246 -8.25 -0.60 -1.70
C VAL A 246 -9.25 -0.04 -0.70
N VAL A 247 -9.32 1.28 -0.59
CA VAL A 247 -10.27 1.98 0.28
C VAL A 247 -11.38 2.70 -0.49
N SER A 248 -11.20 3.01 -1.77
CA SER A 248 -12.24 3.65 -2.57
C SER A 248 -12.02 3.47 -4.07
N PHE A 249 -13.05 3.74 -4.86
CA PHE A 249 -12.95 3.93 -6.30
C PHE A 249 -13.45 5.33 -6.65
N LEU A 250 -12.54 6.24 -7.02
CA LEU A 250 -12.91 7.59 -7.46
C LEU A 250 -13.61 7.51 -8.83
N PRO A 251 -14.67 8.29 -9.06
CA PRO A 251 -15.42 8.21 -10.30
C PRO A 251 -14.62 8.73 -11.49
N ILE A 252 -14.79 8.09 -12.65
CA ILE A 252 -14.28 8.60 -13.92
C ILE A 252 -15.34 9.46 -14.58
N VAL A 253 -15.02 10.74 -14.80
CA VAL A 253 -15.87 11.65 -15.56
C VAL A 253 -15.74 11.34 -17.05
N ALA A 254 -16.83 10.92 -17.68
CA ALA A 254 -16.86 10.68 -19.12
C ALA A 254 -16.69 12.01 -19.87
N GLU A 255 -15.71 12.06 -20.78
CA GLU A 255 -15.40 13.25 -21.58
C GLU A 255 -16.00 13.09 -22.98
N ASP A 256 -16.99 13.92 -23.30
CA ASP A 256 -17.58 13.98 -24.64
C ASP A 256 -16.70 14.81 -25.57
N ALA A 257 -16.75 14.52 -26.88
CA ALA A 257 -15.97 15.26 -27.90
C ALA A 257 -16.22 16.77 -27.89
N GLY A 258 -17.41 17.20 -27.45
CA GLY A 258 -17.78 18.61 -27.30
C GLY A 258 -17.12 19.30 -26.11
N GLU A 259 -16.57 18.58 -25.15
CA GLU A 259 -15.94 19.13 -23.93
C GLU A 259 -14.41 19.03 -23.94
N THR A 260 -13.85 18.32 -24.93
CA THR A 260 -12.41 18.12 -25.09
C THR A 260 -11.63 19.43 -25.17
N GLY A 261 -10.62 19.57 -24.30
CA GLY A 261 -9.75 20.74 -24.24
C GLY A 261 -10.38 22.00 -23.61
N LYS A 262 -11.64 21.94 -23.14
CA LYS A 262 -12.27 23.07 -22.45
C LYS A 262 -11.76 23.18 -21.01
N LYS A 263 -11.19 24.35 -20.67
CA LYS A 263 -10.75 24.66 -19.29
C LYS A 263 -11.86 24.47 -18.25
N GLY A 264 -13.10 24.82 -18.59
CA GLY A 264 -14.26 24.63 -17.72
C GLY A 264 -14.51 23.16 -17.38
N PHE A 265 -14.39 22.27 -18.36
CA PHE A 265 -14.57 20.84 -18.17
C PHE A 265 -13.40 20.23 -17.38
N VAL A 266 -12.16 20.64 -17.67
CA VAL A 266 -10.98 20.24 -16.88
C VAL A 266 -11.19 20.62 -15.40
N ASN A 267 -11.59 21.87 -15.12
CA ASN A 267 -11.88 22.30 -13.74
C ASN A 267 -13.03 21.51 -13.12
N PHE A 268 -14.06 21.16 -13.88
CA PHE A 268 -15.14 20.31 -13.39
C PHE A 268 -14.63 18.93 -12.96
N LYS A 269 -13.81 18.27 -13.78
CA LYS A 269 -13.19 16.98 -13.40
C LYS A 269 -12.36 17.10 -12.11
N ARG A 270 -11.65 18.21 -11.91
CA ARG A 270 -10.94 18.53 -10.65
C ARG A 270 -11.88 18.65 -9.46
N VAL A 271 -13.01 19.37 -9.62
CA VAL A 271 -13.99 19.53 -8.54
C VAL A 271 -14.62 18.18 -8.17
N VAL A 272 -14.97 17.34 -9.16
CA VAL A 272 -15.45 15.97 -8.92
C VAL A 272 -14.43 15.20 -8.09
N TRP A 273 -13.16 15.27 -8.49
CA TRP A 273 -12.09 14.61 -7.76
C TRP A 273 -11.99 15.10 -6.31
N HIS A 274 -11.82 16.40 -6.09
CA HIS A 274 -11.64 16.96 -4.74
C HIS A 274 -12.85 16.69 -3.83
N LYS A 275 -14.08 16.83 -4.35
CA LYS A 275 -15.29 16.56 -3.57
C LYS A 275 -15.40 15.09 -3.18
N THR A 276 -15.16 14.18 -4.12
CA THR A 276 -15.26 12.73 -3.85
C THR A 276 -14.14 12.27 -2.93
N PHE A 277 -12.92 12.76 -3.14
CA PHE A 277 -11.79 12.47 -2.26
C PHE A 277 -11.99 13.00 -0.84
N TRP A 278 -12.59 14.19 -0.69
CA TRP A 278 -12.95 14.71 0.63
C TRP A 278 -13.93 13.81 1.38
N GLN A 279 -14.90 13.21 0.68
CA GLN A 279 -15.82 12.26 1.33
C GLN A 279 -15.10 11.01 1.86
N ILE A 280 -14.06 10.55 1.17
CA ILE A 280 -13.23 9.42 1.61
C ILE A 280 -12.48 9.75 2.90
N LEU A 281 -11.98 10.98 3.04
CA LEU A 281 -11.20 11.42 4.22
C LEU A 281 -12.07 11.82 5.42
N LYS A 282 -13.38 11.92 5.23
CA LYS A 282 -14.30 12.51 6.21
C LYS A 282 -14.34 11.74 7.53
N ASP A 283 -14.17 10.42 7.50
CA ASP A 283 -14.12 9.60 8.71
C ASP A 283 -12.85 9.86 9.55
N LEU A 284 -11.74 10.21 8.89
CA LEU A 284 -10.49 10.59 9.56
C LEU A 284 -10.60 11.94 10.26
N GLU A 285 -11.47 12.86 9.82
CA GLU A 285 -11.56 14.22 10.34
C GLU A 285 -11.86 14.25 11.85
N ALA A 286 -12.83 13.45 12.29
CA ALA A 286 -13.20 13.40 13.71
C ALA A 286 -12.02 12.90 14.57
N ILE A 287 -11.33 11.87 14.08
CA ILE A 287 -10.27 11.18 14.81
C ILE A 287 -8.98 12.01 14.78
N ALA A 288 -8.74 12.76 13.71
CA ALA A 288 -7.65 13.71 13.64
C ALA A 288 -7.80 14.84 14.67
N LYS A 289 -9.03 15.19 15.04
CA LYS A 289 -9.33 16.23 16.05
C LYS A 289 -9.23 15.68 17.48
N THR A 290 -9.79 14.50 17.74
CA THR A 290 -9.90 13.96 19.11
C THR A 290 -8.78 12.98 19.49
N GLY A 291 -8.11 12.43 18.49
CA GLY A 291 -7.28 11.23 18.63
C GLY A 291 -8.11 9.99 18.95
N TYR A 292 -7.43 8.85 19.00
CA TYR A 292 -7.96 7.54 19.34
C TYR A 292 -7.10 6.90 20.43
N TYR A 293 -7.72 6.45 21.52
CA TYR A 293 -7.00 5.74 22.57
C TYR A 293 -6.87 4.26 22.21
N PHE A 294 -5.64 3.84 21.94
CA PHE A 294 -5.30 2.46 21.65
C PHE A 294 -4.57 1.83 22.83
N LYS A 295 -5.04 0.67 23.28
CA LYS A 295 -4.41 -0.09 24.36
C LYS A 295 -3.47 -1.15 23.77
N ASP A 296 -2.18 -0.91 23.91
CA ASP A 296 -1.08 -1.79 23.49
C ASP A 296 -0.54 -2.53 24.72
N GLY A 297 -1.10 -3.71 25.03
CA GLY A 297 -0.82 -4.40 26.28
C GLY A 297 -1.21 -3.54 27.49
N ASP A 298 -0.24 -3.16 28.31
CA ASP A 298 -0.44 -2.29 29.47
C ASP A 298 -0.23 -0.79 29.16
N ILE A 299 0.15 -0.45 27.93
CA ILE A 299 0.43 0.93 27.52
C ILE A 299 -0.79 1.52 26.82
N LEU A 300 -1.28 2.65 27.31
CA LEU A 300 -2.30 3.43 26.63
C LEU A 300 -1.64 4.46 25.70
N ARG A 301 -1.90 4.35 24.40
CA ARG A 301 -1.35 5.19 23.35
C ARG A 301 -2.45 6.10 22.78
N TRP A 302 -2.13 7.37 22.55
CA TRP A 302 -3.06 8.33 21.96
C TRP A 302 -2.70 8.58 20.49
N LEU A 303 -3.43 7.92 19.59
CA LEU A 303 -3.16 7.87 18.16
C LEU A 303 -3.89 8.97 17.39
N PHE A 304 -3.25 9.49 16.36
CA PHE A 304 -3.84 10.46 15.45
C PHE A 304 -3.55 10.08 14.00
N PRO A 305 -4.56 9.97 13.11
CA PRO A 305 -4.29 9.77 11.70
C PRO A 305 -3.49 10.95 11.14
N LEU A 306 -2.43 10.64 10.40
CA LEU A 306 -1.59 11.61 9.70
C LEU A 306 -1.49 11.20 8.24
N LEU A 307 -2.13 11.93 7.32
CA LEU A 307 -1.93 11.72 5.89
C LEU A 307 -0.52 12.20 5.51
N LEU A 308 0.44 11.28 5.53
CA LEU A 308 1.86 11.56 5.38
C LEU A 308 2.27 11.66 3.91
N ILE A 309 1.69 10.80 3.06
CA ILE A 309 1.93 10.81 1.62
C ILE A 309 0.59 10.71 0.91
N LEU A 310 0.37 11.63 -0.03
CA LEU A 310 -0.72 11.58 -1.00
C LEU A 310 -0.11 11.57 -2.39
N SER A 311 -0.29 10.48 -3.13
CA SER A 311 0.18 10.33 -4.50
C SER A 311 -0.99 10.08 -5.44
N ALA A 312 -1.03 10.76 -6.58
CA ALA A 312 -2.06 10.55 -7.58
C ALA A 312 -1.49 10.79 -8.98
N ASP A 313 -1.87 9.97 -9.96
CA ASP A 313 -1.33 10.04 -11.33
C ASP A 313 -2.41 10.36 -12.39
N TYR A 314 -3.13 11.49 -12.23
CA TYR A 314 -4.08 11.96 -13.25
C TYR A 314 -4.14 13.49 -13.35
N GLU A 315 -4.56 13.98 -14.54
CA GLU A 315 -4.51 15.39 -14.98
C GLU A 315 -5.32 16.36 -14.09
N GLU A 316 -6.24 15.82 -13.31
CA GLU A 316 -7.12 16.53 -12.40
C GLU A 316 -6.48 16.83 -11.03
N GLN A 317 -5.28 16.33 -10.73
CA GLN A 317 -4.59 16.72 -9.50
C GLN A 317 -4.08 18.16 -9.63
N TYR A 318 -4.62 19.08 -8.81
CA TYR A 318 -3.94 20.35 -8.51
C TYR A 318 -3.13 20.15 -7.23
N VAL A 319 -1.80 20.20 -7.35
CA VAL A 319 -0.89 20.08 -6.21
C VAL A 319 -1.02 21.35 -5.35
N GLN A 320 -1.87 21.28 -4.34
CA GLN A 320 -1.66 22.05 -3.12
C GLN A 320 -1.20 21.03 -2.07
N ILE A 321 0.10 20.70 -2.08
CA ILE A 321 0.74 20.09 -0.91
C ILE A 321 0.75 21.18 0.15
N GLN A 322 -0.38 21.32 0.82
CA GLN A 322 -0.40 21.83 2.16
C GLN A 322 -0.31 20.57 3.00
N VAL A 323 0.84 20.38 3.64
CA VAL A 323 0.88 19.57 4.85
C VAL A 323 -0.19 20.21 5.71
N TYR A 324 -1.37 19.59 5.79
CA TYR A 324 -2.30 19.89 6.85
C TYR A 324 -1.73 19.09 8.02
N PRO A 325 -1.01 19.70 8.98
CA PRO A 325 -1.38 19.34 10.33
C PRO A 325 -2.90 19.51 10.34
N CYS A 326 -3.68 18.57 10.87
CA CYS A 326 -5.13 18.76 11.01
C CYS A 326 -5.51 19.94 11.94
N PHE A 327 -4.59 20.87 12.16
CA PHE A 327 -4.74 22.19 12.71
C PHE A 327 -4.57 23.22 11.58
N LEU A 328 -5.58 24.08 11.39
CA LEU A 328 -5.79 25.09 10.32
C LEU A 328 -6.47 24.51 9.06
N TYR A 329 -7.77 24.60 8.84
CA TYR A 329 -8.80 25.55 9.27
C TYR A 329 -10.07 24.79 9.64
N ILE A 330 -10.64 25.11 10.81
CA ILE A 330 -12.07 24.91 11.11
C ILE A 330 -12.84 26.03 10.41
#